data_AF-A0A359HAU2-F1
#
_entry.id   AF-A0A359HAU2-F1
#
_cell.length_a   1.000
_cell.length_b   1.000
_cell.length_c   1.000
_cell.angle_alpha   90.00
_cell.angle_beta   90.00
_cell.angle_gamma   90.00
#
_symmetry.space_group_name_H-M   'P 1'
#
loop_
_entity.id
_entity.type
_entity.pdbx_description
1 polymer ?
#
loop_
_entity_poly.entity_id
_entity_poly.type
_entity_poly.pdbx_seq_one_letter_code
_entity_poly.pdbx_strand_id
1 'polypeptide(L)'
;MEFLEGFEKRMQIIAAVDSIVNRGNRKMDIEKLLEPGQLDNIIFAVLVFIMDRTLAEDEECTIEVITSFVARIIPDFGLSFPRETTRRITDYIIKDILQNGGEARYYPVMRYGKGMAPVRIRLIDDKLKDSDRGYVMNYQLTDQGYDLLLRTKEVEQEISFTIEELKLRELIRRKNYKKAIGQSGNLVLDDQAEKERYQPVHAKDKGKYLRRGHQGV
;
A
#
# COMPACT_ATOMS: atom_id res chain seq x y z
N MET A 1 12.87 -23.55 -15.33
CA MET A 1 11.63 -22.79 -15.06
C MET A 1 11.97 -21.38 -14.61
N GLU A 2 12.80 -20.66 -15.36
CA GLU A 2 13.34 -19.34 -14.97
C GLU A 2 12.28 -18.23 -14.97
N PHE A 3 11.20 -18.40 -15.75
CA PHE A 3 10.08 -17.45 -15.80
C PHE A 3 9.19 -17.46 -14.55
N LEU A 4 9.33 -18.47 -13.68
CA LEU A 4 8.59 -18.61 -12.41
C LEU A 4 9.43 -18.14 -11.21
N GLU A 5 10.60 -17.58 -11.47
CA GLU A 5 11.43 -16.98 -10.44
C GLU A 5 10.66 -15.88 -9.71
N GLY A 6 10.69 -15.91 -8.38
CA GLY A 6 9.96 -14.97 -7.52
C GLY A 6 8.44 -15.21 -7.44
N PHE A 7 7.91 -16.32 -8.00
CA PHE A 7 6.47 -16.62 -7.94
C PHE A 7 5.94 -16.65 -6.50
N GLU A 8 6.68 -17.22 -5.56
CA GLU A 8 6.29 -17.26 -4.14
C GLU A 8 6.07 -15.85 -3.57
N LYS A 9 6.96 -14.89 -3.90
CA LYS A 9 6.83 -13.50 -3.46
C LYS A 9 5.59 -12.84 -4.07
N ARG A 10 5.28 -13.10 -5.34
CA ARG A 10 4.05 -12.60 -5.97
C ARG A 10 2.81 -13.14 -5.26
N MET A 11 2.82 -14.42 -4.92
CA MET A 11 1.73 -15.05 -4.19
C MET A 11 1.59 -14.55 -2.75
N GLN A 12 2.65 -14.07 -2.11
CA GLN A 12 2.53 -13.43 -0.79
C GLN A 12 1.69 -12.15 -0.84
N ILE A 13 1.80 -11.36 -1.92
CA ILE A 13 0.95 -10.18 -2.12
C ILE A 13 -0.52 -10.60 -2.30
N ILE A 14 -0.77 -11.61 -3.12
CA ILE A 14 -2.12 -12.15 -3.31
C ILE A 14 -2.68 -12.69 -1.99
N ALA A 15 -1.85 -13.38 -1.20
CA ALA A 15 -2.24 -13.89 0.12
C ALA A 15 -2.57 -12.76 1.11
N ALA A 16 -1.83 -11.65 1.05
CA ALA A 16 -2.11 -10.46 1.83
C ALA A 16 -3.47 -9.83 1.43
N VAL A 17 -3.74 -9.68 0.13
CA VAL A 17 -5.03 -9.17 -0.37
C VAL A 17 -6.18 -10.11 -0.02
N ASP A 18 -6.00 -11.42 -0.22
CA ASP A 18 -6.96 -12.46 0.18
C ASP A 18 -7.27 -12.37 1.67
N SER A 19 -6.26 -12.04 2.50
CA SER A 19 -6.46 -11.93 3.94
C SER A 19 -7.50 -10.88 4.34
N ILE A 20 -7.63 -9.84 3.53
CA ILE A 20 -8.57 -8.73 3.71
C ILE A 20 -9.91 -9.07 3.06
N VAL A 21 -9.90 -9.39 1.76
CA VAL A 21 -11.12 -9.54 0.94
C VAL A 21 -11.88 -10.82 1.29
N ASN A 22 -11.17 -11.93 1.43
CA ASN A 22 -11.71 -13.23 1.84
C ASN A 22 -11.50 -13.47 3.35
N ARG A 23 -11.79 -12.44 4.17
CA ARG A 23 -11.72 -12.50 5.63
C ARG A 23 -12.61 -13.59 6.22
N GLY A 24 -12.08 -14.36 7.17
CA GLY A 24 -12.79 -15.47 7.83
C GLY A 24 -13.74 -15.02 8.95
N ASN A 25 -13.33 -14.04 9.76
CA ASN A 25 -14.06 -13.61 10.96
C ASN A 25 -15.13 -12.57 10.64
N ARG A 26 -16.09 -12.88 9.76
CA ARG A 26 -17.09 -11.88 9.31
C ARG A 26 -18.10 -11.53 10.40
N LYS A 27 -18.29 -10.23 10.65
CA LYS A 27 -19.34 -9.70 11.52
C LYS A 27 -20.44 -9.04 10.69
N MET A 28 -21.42 -9.85 10.30
CA MET A 28 -22.47 -9.44 9.37
C MET A 28 -23.33 -8.28 9.88
N ASP A 29 -23.47 -8.10 11.19
CA ASP A 29 -24.14 -6.95 11.80
C ASP A 29 -23.41 -5.63 11.54
N ILE A 30 -22.08 -5.66 11.44
CA ILE A 30 -21.25 -4.51 11.11
C ILE A 30 -21.15 -4.35 9.59
N GLU A 31 -20.90 -5.44 8.85
CA GLU A 31 -20.73 -5.37 7.40
C GLU A 31 -21.99 -4.86 6.68
N LYS A 32 -23.19 -5.17 7.19
CA LYS A 32 -24.46 -4.65 6.63
C LYS A 32 -24.66 -3.15 6.78
N LEU A 33 -23.84 -2.46 7.58
CA LEU A 33 -23.85 -1.00 7.70
C LEU A 33 -23.11 -0.33 6.54
N LEU A 34 -22.41 -1.11 5.72
CA LEU A 34 -21.50 -0.65 4.69
C LEU A 34 -21.91 -1.22 3.33
N GLU A 35 -21.87 -0.40 2.30
CA GLU A 35 -22.11 -0.84 0.92
C GLU A 35 -20.95 -1.72 0.42
N PRO A 36 -21.18 -2.54 -0.63
CA PRO A 36 -20.13 -3.37 -1.22
C PRO A 36 -18.86 -2.57 -1.53
N GLY A 37 -17.72 -3.10 -1.06
CA GLY A 37 -16.40 -2.48 -1.23
C GLY A 37 -16.06 -1.34 -0.27
N GLN A 38 -17.03 -0.72 0.43
CA GLN A 38 -16.71 0.36 1.39
C GLN A 38 -15.82 -0.14 2.52
N LEU A 39 -16.14 -1.30 3.10
CA LEU A 39 -15.33 -1.89 4.17
C LEU A 39 -13.89 -2.16 3.71
N ASP A 40 -13.72 -2.70 2.50
CA ASP A 40 -12.39 -3.03 1.96
C ASP A 40 -11.54 -1.75 1.81
N ASN A 41 -12.15 -0.66 1.32
CA ASN A 41 -11.50 0.64 1.22
C ASN A 41 -11.14 1.23 2.58
N ILE A 42 -12.04 1.13 3.58
CA ILE A 42 -11.78 1.60 4.94
C ILE A 42 -10.63 0.79 5.57
N ILE A 43 -10.61 -0.54 5.41
CA ILE A 43 -9.50 -1.38 5.89
C ILE A 43 -8.18 -0.94 5.26
N PHE A 44 -8.17 -0.67 3.95
CA PHE A 44 -6.96 -0.23 3.26
C PHE A 44 -6.50 1.16 3.73
N ALA A 45 -7.43 2.10 3.93
CA ALA A 45 -7.13 3.41 4.49
C ALA A 45 -6.55 3.31 5.91
N VAL A 46 -7.07 2.38 6.74
CA VAL A 46 -6.52 2.10 8.08
C VAL A 46 -5.11 1.54 7.99
N LEU A 47 -4.82 0.63 7.05
CA LEU A 47 -3.45 0.12 6.84
C LEU A 47 -2.47 1.23 6.42
N VAL A 48 -2.88 2.11 5.50
CA VAL A 48 -2.09 3.28 5.10
C VAL A 48 -1.85 4.22 6.27
N PHE A 49 -2.86 4.45 7.10
CA PHE A 49 -2.72 5.27 8.31
C PHE A 49 -1.75 4.65 9.32
N ILE A 50 -1.85 3.33 9.57
CA ILE A 50 -0.89 2.63 10.46
C ILE A 50 0.52 2.72 9.88
N MET A 51 0.70 2.63 8.56
CA MET A 51 1.99 2.83 7.90
C MET A 51 2.57 4.20 8.21
N ASP A 52 1.77 5.25 7.99
CA ASP A 52 2.15 6.64 8.22
C ASP A 52 2.61 6.87 9.67
N ARG A 53 1.83 6.36 10.64
CA ARG A 53 2.18 6.42 12.07
C ARG A 53 3.38 5.59 12.45
N THR A 54 3.61 4.44 11.80
CA THR A 54 4.78 3.60 12.08
C THR A 54 6.07 4.27 11.60
N LEU A 55 6.01 5.07 10.53
CA LEU A 55 7.14 5.79 9.95
C LEU A 55 7.40 7.15 10.63
N ALA A 56 6.35 7.79 11.16
CA ALA A 56 6.48 8.98 11.97
C ALA A 56 7.06 8.60 13.35
N GLU A 57 8.33 8.91 13.58
CA GLU A 57 9.00 8.67 14.86
C GLU A 57 8.18 9.27 16.02
N ASP A 58 8.07 8.53 17.13
CA ASP A 58 7.39 8.90 18.38
C ASP A 58 5.85 9.03 18.40
N GLU A 59 5.14 8.68 17.32
CA GLU A 59 3.67 8.72 17.34
C GLU A 59 3.02 7.42 17.85
N GLU A 60 2.10 7.55 18.80
CA GLU A 60 1.29 6.43 19.26
C GLU A 60 0.22 6.06 18.22
N CYS A 61 0.15 4.79 17.86
CA CYS A 61 -0.87 4.22 16.99
C CYS A 61 -1.76 3.27 17.81
N THR A 62 -2.54 3.84 18.73
CA THR A 62 -3.47 3.10 19.57
C THR A 62 -4.80 2.87 18.85
N ILE A 63 -5.64 1.99 19.41
CA ILE A 63 -6.99 1.76 18.88
C ILE A 63 -7.85 3.03 18.95
N GLU A 64 -7.65 3.91 19.94
CA GLU A 64 -8.32 5.22 20.06
C GLU A 64 -7.90 6.18 18.93
N VAL A 65 -6.60 6.21 18.61
CA VAL A 65 -6.05 7.03 17.51
C VAL A 65 -6.61 6.54 16.17
N ILE A 66 -6.62 5.23 15.95
CA ILE A 66 -7.21 4.63 14.74
C ILE A 66 -8.71 4.91 14.69
N THR A 67 -9.44 4.80 15.81
CA THR A 67 -10.89 5.09 15.86
C THR A 67 -11.18 6.54 15.45
N SER A 68 -10.33 7.47 15.89
CA SER A 68 -10.45 8.89 15.55
C SER A 68 -10.17 9.12 14.05
N PHE A 69 -9.20 8.41 13.48
CA PHE A 69 -8.95 8.40 12.04
C PHE A 69 -10.15 7.86 11.25
N VAL A 70 -10.69 6.70 11.65
CA VAL A 70 -11.88 6.11 11.01
C VAL A 70 -13.04 7.10 11.05
N ALA A 71 -13.35 7.67 12.22
CA ALA A 71 -14.41 8.67 12.38
C ALA A 71 -14.28 9.86 11.41
N ARG A 72 -13.03 10.27 11.10
CA ARG A 72 -12.75 11.36 10.18
C ARG A 72 -13.02 11.02 8.72
N ILE A 73 -12.79 9.77 8.30
CA ILE A 73 -12.97 9.33 6.90
C ILE A 73 -14.37 8.78 6.61
N ILE A 74 -15.13 8.35 7.63
CA ILE A 74 -16.49 7.83 7.47
C ILE A 74 -17.41 8.76 6.64
N PRO A 75 -17.41 10.09 6.85
CA PRO A 75 -18.21 11.02 6.04
C PRO A 75 -17.88 11.01 4.54
N ASP A 76 -16.64 10.69 4.16
CA ASP A 76 -16.21 10.64 2.75
C ASP A 76 -16.87 9.47 1.99
N PHE A 77 -17.39 8.48 2.73
CA PHE A 77 -18.18 7.37 2.19
C PHE A 77 -19.70 7.66 2.19
N GLY A 78 -20.12 8.89 2.53
CA GLY A 78 -21.54 9.26 2.67
C GLY A 78 -22.21 8.66 3.90
N LEU A 79 -21.43 8.24 4.89
CA LEU A 79 -21.90 7.57 6.10
C LEU A 79 -21.82 8.51 7.30
N SER A 80 -22.64 8.23 8.32
CA SER A 80 -22.60 8.93 9.60
C SER A 80 -22.96 7.97 10.71
N PHE A 81 -22.03 7.75 11.64
CA PHE A 81 -22.20 6.82 12.75
C PHE A 81 -21.92 7.47 14.10
N PRO A 82 -22.61 7.05 15.17
CA PRO A 82 -22.22 7.37 16.52
C PRO A 82 -20.79 6.90 16.83
N ARG A 83 -20.16 7.54 17.81
CA ARG A 83 -18.79 7.18 18.26
C ARG A 83 -18.67 5.70 18.64
N GLU A 84 -19.69 5.13 19.28
CA GLU A 84 -19.72 3.73 19.68
C GLU A 84 -19.70 2.79 18.46
N THR A 85 -20.54 3.05 17.46
CA THR A 85 -20.56 2.27 16.20
C THR A 85 -19.23 2.40 15.46
N THR A 86 -18.66 3.60 15.41
CA THR A 86 -17.34 3.83 14.80
C THR A 86 -16.25 3.05 15.51
N ARG A 87 -16.30 3.00 16.85
CA ARG A 87 -15.39 2.17 17.64
C ARG A 87 -15.57 0.68 17.32
N ARG A 88 -16.82 0.19 17.25
CA ARG A 88 -17.11 -1.21 16.88
C ARG A 88 -16.57 -1.57 15.49
N ILE A 89 -16.72 -0.69 14.50
CA ILE A 89 -16.14 -0.86 13.16
C ILE A 89 -14.61 -0.92 13.26
N THR A 90 -14.01 -0.04 14.04
CA THR A 90 -12.55 0.01 14.20
C THR A 90 -12.01 -1.25 14.88
N ASP A 91 -12.62 -1.68 15.99
CA ASP A 91 -12.28 -2.93 16.67
C ASP A 91 -12.42 -4.13 15.73
N TYR A 92 -13.47 -4.13 14.89
CA TYR A 92 -13.69 -5.16 13.90
C TYR A 92 -12.55 -5.25 12.87
N ILE A 93 -12.16 -4.10 12.30
CA ILE A 93 -11.06 -4.01 11.35
C ILE A 93 -9.76 -4.51 11.98
N ILE A 94 -9.41 -4.01 13.16
CA ILE A 94 -8.12 -4.33 13.78
C ILE A 94 -8.08 -5.77 14.28
N LYS A 95 -9.03 -6.16 15.14
CA LYS A 95 -8.94 -7.40 15.90
C LYS A 95 -9.41 -8.60 15.09
N ASP A 96 -10.57 -8.50 14.45
CA ASP A 96 -11.18 -9.65 13.78
C ASP A 96 -10.59 -9.85 12.37
N ILE A 97 -10.31 -8.77 11.64
CA ILE A 97 -9.79 -8.83 10.27
C ILE A 97 -8.26 -8.85 10.24
N LEU A 98 -7.60 -7.75 10.64
CA LEU A 98 -6.15 -7.59 10.45
C LEU A 98 -5.32 -8.47 11.39
N GLN A 99 -5.78 -8.71 12.62
CA GLN A 99 -5.21 -9.70 13.55
C GLN A 99 -5.86 -11.09 13.43
N ASN A 100 -6.82 -11.26 12.51
CA ASN A 100 -7.50 -12.54 12.28
C ASN A 100 -8.07 -13.17 13.57
N GLY A 101 -8.65 -12.36 14.47
CA GLY A 101 -9.20 -12.82 15.74
C GLY A 101 -8.16 -13.30 16.75
N GLY A 102 -6.88 -12.99 16.52
CA GLY A 102 -5.74 -13.49 17.31
C GLY A 102 -5.19 -14.82 16.80
N GLU A 103 -5.80 -15.44 15.79
CA GLU A 103 -5.34 -16.71 15.23
C GLU A 103 -4.37 -16.51 14.06
N ALA A 104 -3.38 -17.39 13.95
CA ALA A 104 -2.44 -17.35 12.83
C ALA A 104 -3.14 -17.73 11.52
N ARG A 105 -3.17 -16.79 10.57
CA ARG A 105 -3.67 -17.05 9.21
C ARG A 105 -2.58 -17.62 8.32
N TYR A 106 -2.92 -18.62 7.52
CA TYR A 106 -2.02 -19.22 6.53
C TYR A 106 -2.66 -19.22 5.14
N TYR A 107 -1.83 -19.03 4.12
CA TYR A 107 -2.23 -19.12 2.72
C TYR A 107 -1.35 -20.15 1.99
N PRO A 108 -1.93 -21.08 1.21
CA PRO A 108 -1.17 -22.10 0.51
C PRO A 108 -0.52 -21.52 -0.75
N VAL A 109 0.80 -21.62 -0.87
CA VAL A 109 1.59 -21.09 -1.99
C VAL A 109 2.33 -22.21 -2.70
N MET A 110 2.29 -22.23 -4.04
CA MET A 110 3.08 -23.16 -4.85
C MET A 110 4.56 -22.76 -4.84
N ARG A 111 5.40 -23.66 -4.34
CA ARG A 111 6.86 -23.60 -4.46
C ARG A 111 7.30 -24.53 -5.59
N TYR A 112 7.60 -23.99 -6.76
CA TYR A 112 7.96 -24.82 -7.91
C TYR A 112 9.19 -25.70 -7.60
N GLY A 113 9.03 -27.02 -7.77
CA GLY A 113 10.02 -28.03 -7.39
C GLY A 113 9.89 -28.58 -5.96
N LYS A 114 9.05 -27.98 -5.09
CA LYS A 114 8.82 -28.41 -3.70
C LYS A 114 7.35 -28.65 -3.35
N GLY A 115 6.41 -28.20 -4.19
CA GLY A 115 4.96 -28.38 -3.99
C GLY A 115 4.29 -27.22 -3.24
N MET A 116 3.04 -27.41 -2.82
CA MET A 116 2.30 -26.41 -2.04
C MET A 116 2.83 -26.33 -0.60
N ALA A 117 3.05 -25.12 -0.10
CA ALA A 117 3.47 -24.87 1.28
C ALA A 117 2.65 -23.73 1.91
N PRO A 118 2.29 -23.84 3.20
CA PRO A 118 1.59 -22.77 3.89
C PRO A 118 2.55 -21.61 4.16
N VAL A 119 2.07 -20.38 3.94
CA VAL A 119 2.75 -19.14 4.29
C VAL A 119 1.90 -18.38 5.29
N ARG A 120 2.48 -18.03 6.44
CA ARG A 120 1.79 -17.25 7.47
C ARG A 120 1.58 -15.81 6.99
N ILE A 121 0.37 -15.31 7.10
CA ILE A 121 0.00 -13.95 6.73
C ILE A 121 -0.32 -13.15 7.99
N ARG A 122 0.34 -12.01 8.13
CA ARG A 122 0.11 -11.05 9.21
C ARG A 122 0.45 -9.68 8.65
N LEU A 123 -0.48 -8.73 8.68
CA LEU A 123 -0.27 -7.39 8.10
C LEU A 123 0.15 -6.38 9.17
N ILE A 124 -0.43 -6.48 10.37
CA ILE A 124 -0.11 -5.63 11.52
C ILE A 124 0.41 -6.46 12.70
N ASP A 125 1.23 -5.83 13.52
CA ASP A 125 1.70 -6.32 14.79
C ASP A 125 1.30 -5.34 15.90
N ASP A 126 1.31 -5.82 17.13
CA ASP A 126 0.86 -5.10 18.30
C ASP A 126 1.91 -5.22 19.40
N LYS A 127 2.36 -4.09 19.91
CA LYS A 127 3.38 -3.99 20.97
C LYS A 127 2.79 -3.29 22.18
N LEU A 128 3.06 -3.83 23.36
CA LEU A 128 2.82 -3.11 24.60
C LEU A 128 3.90 -2.04 24.74
N LYS A 129 3.48 -0.77 24.75
CA LYS A 129 4.35 0.37 25.05
C LYS A 129 4.04 0.85 26.47
N ASP A 130 5.10 1.09 27.24
CA ASP A 130 4.96 1.73 28.54
C ASP A 130 4.65 3.21 28.32
N SER A 131 3.66 3.71 29.04
CA SER A 131 3.17 5.09 28.98
C SER A 131 2.91 5.56 30.41
N ASP A 132 2.92 6.88 30.63
CA ASP A 132 2.68 7.48 31.95
C ASP A 132 1.34 7.06 32.58
N ARG A 133 0.42 6.48 31.80
CA ARG A 133 -0.90 5.99 32.23
C ARG A 133 -1.03 4.46 32.26
N GLY A 134 0.08 3.72 32.12
CA GLY A 134 0.14 2.26 32.09
C GLY A 134 0.47 1.69 30.70
N TYR A 135 0.29 0.38 30.53
CA TYR A 135 0.58 -0.29 29.26
C TYR A 135 -0.50 0.00 28.22
N VAL A 136 -0.09 0.56 27.08
CA VAL A 136 -0.99 0.82 25.95
C VAL A 136 -0.58 -0.04 24.76
N MET A 137 -1.59 -0.59 24.07
CA MET A 137 -1.35 -1.37 22.86
C MET A 137 -1.09 -0.44 21.68
N ASN A 138 0.08 -0.60 21.06
CA ASN A 138 0.52 0.17 19.91
C ASN A 138 0.58 -0.73 18.67
N TYR A 139 -0.16 -0.35 17.62
CA TYR A 139 -0.21 -1.10 16.37
C TYR A 139 0.85 -0.59 15.39
N GLN A 140 1.49 -1.50 14.66
CA GLN A 140 2.49 -1.18 13.64
C GLN A 140 2.34 -2.11 12.43
N LEU A 141 2.84 -1.71 11.27
CA LEU A 141 2.92 -2.64 10.14
C LEU A 141 4.02 -3.68 10.32
N THR A 142 3.74 -4.87 9.81
CA THR A 142 4.75 -5.90 9.53
C THR A 142 5.39 -5.68 8.16
N ASP A 143 6.47 -6.41 7.86
CA ASP A 143 7.08 -6.43 6.52
C ASP A 143 6.10 -6.79 5.40
N GLN A 144 5.14 -7.69 5.65
CA GLN A 144 4.13 -8.06 4.66
C GLN A 144 3.14 -6.92 4.40
N GLY A 145 2.78 -6.17 5.46
CA GLY A 145 1.94 -4.98 5.36
C GLY A 145 2.64 -3.88 4.57
N TYR A 146 3.93 -3.64 4.84
CA TYR A 146 4.75 -2.71 4.04
C TYR A 146 4.86 -3.14 2.58
N ASP A 147 5.20 -4.40 2.31
CA ASP A 147 5.34 -4.92 0.94
C ASP A 147 4.03 -4.80 0.16
N LEU A 148 2.87 -5.06 0.79
CA LEU A 148 1.56 -4.84 0.18
C LEU A 148 1.36 -3.36 -0.19
N LEU A 149 1.48 -2.45 0.78
CA LEU A 149 1.13 -1.04 0.58
C LEU A 149 2.09 -0.32 -0.35
N LEU A 150 3.39 -0.61 -0.28
CA LEU A 150 4.39 0.00 -1.14
C LEU A 150 4.23 -0.45 -2.60
N ARG A 151 3.85 -1.70 -2.84
CA ARG A 151 3.56 -2.19 -4.19
C ARG A 151 2.25 -1.68 -4.79
N THR A 152 1.29 -1.27 -3.94
CA THR A 152 0.06 -0.62 -4.41
C THR A 152 0.21 0.89 -4.54
N LYS A 153 1.17 1.48 -3.81
CA LYS A 153 1.56 2.89 -3.90
C LYS A 153 2.72 3.00 -4.87
N GLU A 154 2.45 2.74 -6.13
CA GLU A 154 3.37 3.11 -7.21
C GLU A 154 2.79 4.35 -7.93
N VAL A 155 3.64 5.29 -8.34
CA VAL A 155 3.21 6.50 -9.09
C VAL A 155 3.06 6.11 -10.55
N GLU A 156 1.88 6.24 -11.13
CA GLU A 156 1.52 5.77 -12.48
C GLU A 156 2.55 6.12 -13.58
N GLN A 157 3.24 7.26 -13.46
CA GLN A 157 4.32 7.68 -14.36
C GLN A 157 5.61 6.86 -14.16
N GLU A 158 6.06 6.66 -12.92
CA GLU A 158 7.22 5.82 -12.61
C GLU A 158 6.94 4.33 -12.91
N ILE A 159 5.69 3.87 -12.71
CA ILE A 159 5.26 2.49 -13.03
C ILE A 159 5.34 2.23 -14.53
N SER A 160 4.74 3.09 -15.34
CA SER A 160 4.58 2.81 -16.78
C SER A 160 5.94 2.66 -17.46
N PHE A 161 6.87 3.55 -17.13
CA PHE A 161 8.25 3.48 -17.61
C PHE A 161 8.99 2.25 -17.05
N THR A 162 8.87 1.98 -15.75
CA THR A 162 9.49 0.80 -15.11
C THR A 162 8.95 -0.52 -15.68
N ILE A 163 7.67 -0.62 -16.01
CA ILE A 163 7.06 -1.80 -16.62
C ILE A 163 7.60 -2.04 -18.02
N GLU A 164 7.72 -1.00 -18.85
CA GLU A 164 8.30 -1.14 -20.20
C GLU A 164 9.79 -1.51 -20.12
N GLU A 165 10.54 -0.98 -19.16
CA GLU A 165 11.93 -1.38 -18.91
C GLU A 165 12.03 -2.85 -18.46
N LEU A 166 11.19 -3.28 -17.53
CA LEU A 166 11.14 -4.68 -17.08
C LEU A 166 10.75 -5.65 -18.21
N LYS A 167 9.78 -5.26 -19.06
CA LYS A 167 9.42 -6.02 -20.27
C LYS A 167 10.60 -6.12 -21.23
N LEU A 168 11.32 -5.03 -21.47
CA LEU A 168 12.50 -5.00 -22.32
C LEU A 168 13.61 -5.92 -21.76
N ARG A 169 13.93 -5.82 -20.47
CA ARG A 169 14.92 -6.68 -19.79
C ARG A 169 14.57 -8.17 -19.93
N GLU A 170 13.30 -8.54 -19.78
CA GLU A 170 12.87 -9.93 -19.95
C GLU A 170 12.91 -10.39 -21.42
N LEU A 171 12.58 -9.52 -22.40
CA LEU A 171 12.74 -9.82 -23.82
C LEU A 171 14.20 -10.07 -24.19
N ILE A 172 15.11 -9.27 -23.62
CA ILE A 172 16.57 -9.44 -23.77
C ILE A 172 17.01 -10.76 -23.13
N ARG A 173 16.59 -11.05 -21.88
CA ARG A 173 16.91 -12.31 -21.19
C ARG A 173 16.49 -13.54 -22.00
N ARG A 174 15.32 -13.48 -22.65
CA ARG A 174 14.78 -14.54 -23.51
C ARG A 174 15.33 -14.57 -24.94
N LYS A 175 16.33 -13.74 -25.26
CA LYS A 175 16.91 -13.59 -26.61
C LYS A 175 15.89 -13.22 -27.69
N ASN A 176 14.78 -12.59 -27.31
CA ASN A 176 13.73 -12.14 -28.24
C ASN A 176 14.01 -10.71 -28.72
N TYR A 177 15.13 -10.56 -29.42
CA TYR A 177 15.67 -9.25 -29.79
C TYR A 177 14.78 -8.47 -30.76
N LYS A 178 14.04 -9.15 -31.64
CA LYS A 178 13.11 -8.50 -32.58
C LYS A 178 12.01 -7.70 -31.84
N LYS A 179 11.47 -8.26 -30.76
CA LYS A 179 10.48 -7.56 -29.93
C LYS A 179 11.14 -6.55 -28.97
N ALA A 180 12.35 -6.85 -28.48
CA ALA A 180 13.11 -5.92 -27.65
C ALA A 180 13.43 -4.60 -28.37
N ILE A 181 13.80 -4.67 -29.66
CA ILE A 181 14.09 -3.48 -30.48
C ILE A 181 12.84 -2.60 -30.60
N GLY A 182 11.67 -3.19 -30.87
CA GLY A 182 10.41 -2.45 -30.91
C GLY A 182 10.09 -1.75 -29.58
N GLN A 183 10.29 -2.45 -28.45
CA GLN A 183 10.05 -1.87 -27.12
C GLN A 183 11.06 -0.77 -26.75
N SER A 184 12.33 -0.91 -27.14
CA SER A 184 13.34 0.13 -26.92
C SER A 184 13.01 1.44 -27.64
N GLY A 185 12.38 1.38 -28.82
CA GLY A 185 11.94 2.57 -29.55
C GLY A 185 10.86 3.35 -28.80
N ASN A 186 9.91 2.65 -28.17
CA ASN A 186 8.85 3.29 -27.38
C ASN A 186 9.40 3.96 -26.12
N LEU A 187 10.33 3.30 -25.40
CA LEU A 187 10.98 3.87 -24.22
C LEU A 187 11.75 5.16 -24.52
N VAL A 188 12.39 5.26 -25.69
CA VAL A 188 13.11 6.48 -26.11
C VAL A 188 12.14 7.64 -26.39
N LEU A 189 10.96 7.36 -26.96
CA LEU A 189 9.94 8.37 -27.21
C LEU A 189 9.34 8.91 -25.89
N ASP A 190 9.13 8.03 -24.92
CA ASP A 190 8.63 8.42 -23.59
C ASP A 190 9.66 9.28 -22.82
N ASP A 191 10.96 8.92 -22.84
CA ASP A 191 12.05 9.72 -22.25
C ASP A 191 12.20 11.10 -22.92
N GLN A 192 11.99 11.18 -24.24
CA GLN A 192 11.97 12.45 -24.97
C GLN A 192 10.78 13.33 -24.56
N ALA A 193 9.58 12.76 -24.46
CA ALA A 193 8.38 13.47 -24.03
C ALA A 193 8.47 13.95 -22.57
N GLU A 194 9.13 13.19 -21.69
CA GLU A 194 9.37 13.60 -20.30
C GLU A 194 10.37 14.75 -20.19
N LYS A 195 11.46 14.71 -20.98
CA LYS A 195 12.41 15.83 -21.10
C LYS A 195 11.74 17.11 -21.58
N GLU A 196 10.82 17.03 -22.54
CA GLU A 196 10.07 18.18 -23.04
C GLU A 196 9.07 18.74 -22.01
N ARG A 197 8.49 17.91 -21.14
CA ARG A 197 7.62 18.35 -20.04
C ARG A 197 8.36 19.09 -18.92
N TYR A 198 9.61 18.71 -18.63
CA TYR A 198 10.44 19.35 -17.60
C TYR A 198 11.10 20.67 -18.05
N GLN A 199 11.40 20.82 -19.35
CA GLN A 199 12.07 22.03 -19.88
C GLN A 199 11.31 23.37 -19.69
N PRO A 200 9.98 23.48 -19.85
CA PRO A 200 9.28 24.75 -19.69
C PRO A 200 9.10 25.19 -18.23
N VAL A 201 9.18 24.26 -17.25
CA VAL A 201 9.03 24.58 -15.82
C VAL A 201 10.27 25.31 -15.28
N HIS A 202 11.47 24.88 -15.69
CA HIS A 202 12.73 25.49 -15.24
C HIS A 202 13.19 26.70 -16.06
N ALA A 203 12.63 26.94 -17.25
CA ALA A 203 12.88 28.17 -18.01
C ALA A 203 12.25 29.42 -17.35
N LYS A 204 11.09 29.26 -16.68
CA LYS A 204 10.40 30.37 -16.00
C LYS A 204 11.09 30.80 -14.69
N ASP A 205 11.75 29.88 -13.99
CA ASP A 205 12.47 30.20 -12.75
C ASP A 205 13.77 30.98 -13.01
N LYS A 206 14.49 30.70 -14.09
CA LYS A 206 15.69 31.48 -14.45
C LYS A 206 15.38 32.93 -14.83
N GLY A 207 14.18 33.22 -15.33
CA GLY A 207 13.73 34.59 -15.65
C GLY A 207 13.39 35.47 -14.43
N LYS A 208 13.06 34.87 -13.28
CA LYS A 208 12.74 35.61 -12.04
C LYS A 208 13.98 36.07 -11.26
N TYR A 209 15.11 35.37 -11.36
CA TYR A 209 16.36 35.75 -10.70
C TYR A 209 17.11 36.88 -11.41
N LEU A 210 16.87 37.09 -12.71
CA LEU A 210 17.51 38.17 -13.49
C LEU A 210 16.80 39.54 -13.38
N ARG A 211 15.55 39.59 -12.91
CA ARG A 211 14.78 40.85 -12.80
C ARG A 211 14.86 41.54 -11.43
N ARG A 212 15.53 40.96 -10.42
CA ARG A 212 15.70 41.56 -9.09
C ARG A 212 17.00 42.35 -8.89
N GLY A 213 17.83 42.51 -9.93
CA GLY A 213 19.12 43.21 -9.86
C GLY A 213 19.12 44.69 -10.24
N HIS A 214 17.99 45.30 -10.60
CA HIS A 214 17.93 46.68 -11.12
C HIS A 214 16.83 47.53 -10.45
N GLN A 215 16.84 47.63 -9.13
CA GLN A 215 16.27 48.77 -8.41
C GLN A 215 17.08 48.97 -7.13
N GLY A 216 18.00 49.94 -7.16
CA GLY A 216 18.90 50.24 -6.04
C GLY A 216 20.07 51.12 -6.45
N VAL A 217 19.78 52.33 -6.93
CA VAL A 217 20.62 53.54 -6.78
C VAL A 217 19.68 54.71 -6.57
#